data_AF-C9MTY7-F1
#
_entry.id   AF-C9MTY7-F1
#
_cell.length_a   1.000
_cell.length_b   1.000
_cell.length_c   1.000
_cell.angle_alpha   90.00
_cell.angle_beta   90.00
_cell.angle_gamma   90.00
#
_symmetry.space_group_name_H-M   'P 1'
#
loop_
_entity.id
_entity.type
_entity.pdbx_description
1 polymer ?
#
loop_
_entity_poly.entity_id
_entity_poly.type
_entity_poly.pdbx_seq_one_letter_code
_entity_poly.pdbx_strand_id
1 'polypeptide(L)'
;MALKVKSDDYYSIKPKAGIDFRYSQPVFKNSKFTASLGFSYENELGRLNEVENEARIKGAWTDYYTIKGDKEDRRGNFKSDLKLGLDNGRLGMTVNTGYDTKGHNFRAGLGLKVMY
;
A
#
# COMPACT_ATOMS: atom_id res chain seq x y z
N MET A 1 -22.18 -22.05 10.85
CA MET A 1 -23.25 -21.53 9.95
C MET A 1 -22.61 -21.21 8.61
N ALA A 2 -23.20 -21.65 7.50
CA ALA A 2 -22.67 -21.36 6.16
C ALA A 2 -23.45 -20.20 5.53
N LEU A 3 -22.75 -19.21 4.98
CA LEU A 3 -23.35 -18.05 4.30
C LEU A 3 -23.15 -18.19 2.79
N LYS A 4 -24.17 -17.84 1.99
CA LYS A 4 -24.05 -17.73 0.54
C LYS A 4 -23.91 -16.25 0.20
N VAL A 5 -22.74 -15.86 -0.31
CA VAL A 5 -22.41 -14.50 -0.76
C VAL A 5 -22.73 -14.40 -2.26
N LYS A 6 -23.40 -13.33 -2.67
CA LYS A 6 -23.99 -13.19 -4.02
C LYS A 6 -23.10 -12.42 -5.01
N SER A 7 -22.28 -11.48 -4.52
CA SER A 7 -21.22 -10.82 -5.28
C SER A 7 -20.28 -10.07 -4.33
N ASP A 8 -18.99 -9.96 -4.65
CA ASP A 8 -17.94 -9.29 -3.85
C ASP A 8 -17.04 -8.40 -4.74
N ASP A 9 -17.57 -7.93 -5.87
CA ASP A 9 -16.77 -7.15 -6.83
C ASP A 9 -16.50 -5.73 -6.29
N TYR A 10 -15.31 -5.53 -5.74
CA TYR A 10 -14.88 -4.30 -5.11
C TYR A 10 -13.88 -3.53 -5.99
N TYR A 11 -14.21 -2.27 -6.30
CA TYR A 11 -13.31 -1.34 -6.99
C TYR A 11 -12.94 -0.17 -6.06
N SER A 12 -11.64 0.04 -5.85
CA SER A 12 -11.11 1.16 -5.05
C SER A 12 -10.15 1.99 -5.88
N ILE A 13 -10.39 3.31 -5.90
CA ILE A 13 -9.49 4.28 -6.52
C ILE A 13 -8.79 5.07 -5.41
N LYS A 14 -7.45 4.99 -5.41
CA LYS A 14 -6.57 5.65 -4.44
C LYS A 14 -5.59 6.56 -5.16
N PRO A 15 -5.98 7.78 -5.60
CA PRO A 15 -5.02 8.73 -6.12
C PRO A 15 -3.92 9.02 -5.09
N LYS A 16 -2.70 9.13 -5.59
CA LYS A 16 -1.50 9.44 -4.81
C LYS A 16 -0.74 10.56 -5.51
N ALA A 17 -0.39 11.61 -4.76
CA ALA A 17 0.49 12.67 -5.21
C ALA A 17 1.67 12.78 -4.24
N GLY A 18 2.88 13.07 -4.72
CA GLY A 18 4.05 13.14 -3.86
C GLY A 18 5.28 13.72 -4.53
N ILE A 19 6.33 13.90 -3.73
CA ILE A 19 7.63 14.43 -4.11
C ILE A 19 8.69 13.46 -3.59
N ASP A 20 9.67 13.14 -4.45
CA ASP A 20 10.80 12.29 -4.11
C ASP A 20 12.11 13.04 -4.36
N PHE A 21 12.93 13.15 -3.31
CA PHE A 21 14.30 13.65 -3.38
C PHE A 21 15.26 12.47 -3.45
N ARG A 22 16.13 12.45 -4.46
CA ARG A 22 17.12 11.39 -4.62
C ARG A 22 18.51 11.98 -4.71
N TYR A 23 19.40 11.51 -3.84
CA TYR A 23 20.83 11.78 -3.89
C TYR A 23 21.58 10.50 -4.25
N SER A 24 22.54 10.61 -5.15
CA SER A 24 23.33 9.46 -5.59
C SER A 24 24.78 9.85 -5.80
N GLN A 25 25.69 9.18 -5.10
CA GLN A 25 27.11 9.48 -5.11
C GLN A 25 27.92 8.19 -5.28
N PRO A 26 28.93 8.16 -6.16
CA PRO A 26 29.88 7.06 -6.18
C PRO A 26 30.68 7.08 -4.86
N VAL A 27 30.65 5.96 -4.14
CA VAL A 27 31.42 5.75 -2.91
C VAL A 27 32.14 4.43 -3.03
N PHE A 28 33.42 4.37 -2.66
CA PHE A 28 34.32 3.23 -2.94
C PHE A 28 34.57 2.97 -4.44
N LYS A 29 35.52 2.09 -4.75
CA LYS A 29 35.79 1.66 -6.13
C LYS A 29 34.56 0.89 -6.65
N ASN A 30 33.93 1.43 -7.68
CA ASN A 30 32.79 0.85 -8.40
C ASN A 30 31.51 0.66 -7.56
N SER A 31 31.33 1.35 -6.43
CA SER A 31 30.06 1.31 -5.69
C SER A 31 29.35 2.67 -5.71
N LYS A 32 28.03 2.64 -5.64
CA LYS A 32 27.17 3.81 -5.71
C LYS A 32 26.26 3.82 -4.50
N PHE A 33 26.39 4.86 -3.69
CA PHE A 33 25.45 5.14 -2.62
C PHE A 33 24.28 5.93 -3.16
N THR A 34 23.08 5.55 -2.74
CA THR A 34 21.84 6.25 -3.06
C THR A 34 21.05 6.48 -1.78
N ALA A 35 20.70 7.74 -1.52
CA ALA A 35 19.74 8.11 -0.50
C ALA A 35 18.49 8.68 -1.19
N SER A 36 17.31 8.31 -0.73
CA SER A 36 16.05 8.84 -1.23
C SER A 36 15.11 9.15 -0.09
N LEU A 37 14.47 10.31 -0.15
CA LEU A 37 13.45 10.79 0.77
C LEU A 37 12.18 11.07 -0.04
N GLY A 38 11.12 10.35 0.25
CA GLY A 38 9.82 10.49 -0.39
C GLY A 38 8.78 10.99 0.59
N PHE A 39 7.94 11.91 0.13
CA PHE A 39 6.74 12.34 0.84
C PHE A 39 5.56 12.27 -0.11
N SER A 40 4.47 11.66 0.31
CA SER A 40 3.30 11.52 -0.53
C SER A 40 2.02 11.60 0.28
N TYR A 41 0.97 12.07 -0.37
CA TYR A 41 -0.37 12.11 0.14
C TYR A 41 -1.26 11.26 -0.77
N GLU A 42 -1.93 10.29 -0.18
CA GLU A 42 -2.87 9.39 -0.83
C GLU A 42 -4.26 9.66 -0.28
N ASN A 43 -5.24 9.86 -1.15
CA ASN A 43 -6.62 10.04 -0.74
C ASN A 43 -7.44 8.89 -1.32
N GLU A 44 -8.23 8.21 -0.50
CA GLU A 44 -9.12 7.16 -0.97
C GLU A 44 -10.43 7.83 -1.38
N LEU A 45 -10.66 7.95 -2.69
CA LEU A 45 -11.80 8.71 -3.24
C LEU A 45 -13.17 8.05 -3.00
N GLY A 46 -13.21 6.90 -2.33
CA GLY A 46 -14.45 6.19 -2.03
C GLY A 46 -14.89 5.24 -3.14
N ARG A 47 -15.85 4.39 -2.79
CA ARG A 47 -16.35 3.26 -3.58
C ARG A 47 -17.11 3.76 -4.81
N LEU A 48 -16.82 3.25 -6.00
CA LEU A 48 -17.58 3.60 -7.22
C LEU A 48 -18.86 2.79 -7.42
N ASN A 49 -18.96 1.60 -6.80
CA ASN A 49 -20.18 0.79 -6.84
C ASN A 49 -20.63 0.47 -5.41
N GLU A 50 -21.86 0.85 -5.09
CA GLU A 50 -22.62 0.29 -3.98
C GLU A 50 -22.93 -1.18 -4.30
N VAL A 51 -21.97 -2.07 -4.05
CA VAL A 51 -22.30 -3.50 -3.97
C VAL A 51 -22.86 -3.71 -2.57
N GLU A 52 -24.18 -3.75 -2.50
CA GLU A 52 -24.89 -4.26 -1.33
C GLU A 52 -24.43 -5.71 -1.12
N ASN A 53 -23.52 -5.92 -0.17
CA ASN A 53 -23.09 -7.26 0.21
C ASN A 53 -24.26 -7.99 0.85
N GLU A 54 -25.03 -8.69 0.02
CA GLU A 54 -26.18 -9.49 0.40
C GLU A 54 -25.72 -10.87 0.90
N ALA A 55 -25.95 -11.17 2.17
CA ALA A 55 -25.67 -12.49 2.75
C ALA A 55 -26.97 -13.20 3.13
N ARG A 56 -27.05 -14.50 2.81
CA ARG A 56 -28.14 -15.39 3.24
C ARG A 56 -27.60 -16.58 4.01
N ILE A 57 -28.28 -16.94 5.10
CA ILE A 57 -27.99 -18.15 5.88
C ILE A 57 -28.36 -19.38 5.04
N LYS A 58 -27.39 -20.25 4.78
CA LYS A 58 -27.59 -21.50 4.03
C LYS A 58 -28.59 -22.39 4.77
N GLY A 59 -29.76 -22.61 4.19
CA GLY A 59 -30.83 -23.46 4.73
C GLY A 59 -32.03 -22.73 5.35
N ALA A 60 -32.04 -21.39 5.39
CA ALA A 60 -33.17 -20.61 5.89
C ALA A 60 -34.05 -20.06 4.74
N TRP A 61 -35.37 -20.04 4.92
CA TRP A 61 -36.36 -19.44 4.02
C TRP A 61 -36.50 -17.92 4.29
N THR A 62 -35.37 -17.23 4.47
CA THR A 62 -35.32 -15.78 4.73
C THR A 62 -34.76 -15.04 3.53
N ASP A 63 -35.14 -13.78 3.39
CA ASP A 63 -34.59 -12.85 2.41
C ASP A 63 -33.10 -12.55 2.67
N TYR A 64 -32.42 -12.02 1.65
CA TYR A 64 -31.04 -11.57 1.78
C TYR A 64 -30.98 -10.33 2.66
N TYR A 65 -29.97 -10.25 3.54
CA TYR A 65 -29.74 -9.06 4.37
C TYR A 65 -28.53 -8.29 3.86
N THR A 66 -28.68 -6.97 3.72
CA THR A 66 -27.60 -6.06 3.32
C THR A 66 -26.60 -5.87 4.45
N ILE A 67 -25.37 -6.32 4.25
CA ILE A 67 -24.25 -5.97 5.13
C ILE A 67 -23.85 -4.55 4.76
N LYS A 68 -24.05 -3.58 5.67
CA LYS A 68 -23.50 -2.23 5.52
C LYS A 68 -21.98 -2.36 5.39
N GLY A 69 -21.46 -2.08 4.18
CA GLY A 69 -20.04 -2.17 3.89
C GLY A 69 -19.22 -1.24 4.77
N ASP A 70 -17.95 -1.60 4.99
CA ASP A 70 -17.00 -0.89 5.85
C ASP A 70 -17.13 0.64 5.74
N LYS A 71 -17.03 1.28 6.90
CA LYS A 71 -17.10 2.73 7.07
C LYS A 71 -16.12 3.37 6.09
N GLU A 72 -16.64 4.15 5.16
CA GLU A 72 -15.86 4.72 4.08
C GLU A 72 -14.75 5.62 4.65
N ASP A 73 -13.52 5.12 4.61
CA ASP A 73 -12.41 5.70 5.35
C ASP A 73 -11.76 6.82 4.52
N ARG A 74 -12.53 7.90 4.33
CA ARG A 74 -12.20 9.13 3.55
C ARG A 74 -11.10 9.99 4.20
N ARG A 75 -10.25 9.41 5.06
CA ARG A 75 -9.13 10.11 5.66
C ARG A 75 -7.93 9.98 4.72
N GLY A 76 -7.42 11.13 4.29
CA GLY A 76 -6.19 11.17 3.54
C GLY A 76 -5.02 10.62 4.35
N ASN A 77 -4.08 10.04 3.63
CA ASN A 77 -2.95 9.30 4.14
C ASN A 77 -1.68 10.01 3.69
N PHE A 78 -1.01 10.65 4.64
CA PHE A 78 0.36 11.10 4.46
C PHE A 78 1.34 9.95 4.72
N LYS A 79 2.21 9.69 3.73
CA LYS A 79 3.29 8.69 3.77
C LYS A 79 4.63 9.39 3.64
N SER A 80 5.56 9.07 4.53
CA SER A 80 6.97 9.40 4.39
C SER A 80 7.79 8.14 4.19
N ASP A 81 8.81 8.20 3.34
CA ASP A 81 9.66 7.07 2.99
C ASP A 81 11.13 7.52 2.96
N LEU A 82 12.01 6.77 3.63
CA LEU A 82 13.45 6.91 3.56
C LEU A 82 14.04 5.62 3.00
N LYS A 83 14.83 5.73 1.93
CA LYS A 83 15.53 4.61 1.31
C LYS A 83 17.02 4.91 1.21
N LEU A 84 17.84 4.01 1.73
CA LEU A 84 19.28 4.02 1.59
C LEU A 84 19.71 2.80 0.77
N GLY A 85 20.72 2.95 -0.07
CA GLY A 85 21.19 1.88 -0.92
C GLY A 85 22.67 1.97 -1.25
N LEU A 86 23.30 0.82 -1.41
CA LEU A 86 24.65 0.63 -1.89
C LEU A 86 24.62 -0.42 -2.99
N ASP A 87 25.08 -0.09 -4.19
CA ASP A 87 25.10 -1.01 -5.33
C ASP A 87 26.42 -0.88 -6.08
N ASN A 88 27.02 -1.99 -6.49
CA ASN A 88 28.29 -2.03 -7.22
C ASN A 88 28.18 -2.52 -8.67
N GLY A 89 26.96 -2.51 -9.23
CA GLY A 89 26.64 -3.01 -10.55
C GLY A 89 26.43 -4.51 -10.64
N ARG A 90 26.79 -5.32 -9.62
CA ARG A 90 26.48 -6.76 -9.55
C ARG A 90 25.71 -7.13 -8.29
N LEU A 91 26.09 -6.54 -7.18
CA LEU A 91 25.47 -6.72 -5.87
C LEU A 91 24.94 -5.37 -5.40
N GLY A 92 23.73 -5.36 -4.87
CA GLY A 92 23.09 -4.21 -4.28
C GLY A 92 22.39 -4.56 -2.97
N MET A 93 22.50 -3.67 -2.00
CA MET A 93 21.78 -3.72 -0.73
C MET A 93 20.98 -2.44 -0.57
N THR A 94 19.74 -2.56 -0.11
CA THR A 94 18.90 -1.40 0.22
C THR A 94 18.24 -1.57 1.56
N VAL A 95 18.17 -0.49 2.34
CA VAL A 95 17.35 -0.38 3.54
C VAL A 95 16.25 0.63 3.26
N ASN A 96 15.01 0.27 3.56
CA ASN A 96 13.87 1.16 3.45
C ASN A 96 13.16 1.27 4.79
N THR A 97 12.76 2.48 5.14
CA THR A 97 11.89 2.77 6.27
C THR A 97 10.80 3.72 5.79
N GLY A 98 9.63 3.68 6.41
CA GLY A 98 8.56 4.59 6.07
C GLY A 98 7.51 4.64 7.15
N TYR A 99 6.69 5.68 7.13
CA TYR A 99 5.63 5.90 8.09
C TYR A 99 4.35 6.30 7.36
N ASP A 100 3.24 5.76 7.83
CA ASP A 100 1.90 6.03 7.34
C ASP A 100 1.07 6.66 8.46
N THR A 101 0.56 7.86 8.21
CA THR A 101 -0.33 8.55 9.17
C THR A 101 -1.68 7.86 9.29
N LYS A 102 -2.17 7.19 8.22
CA LYS A 102 -3.39 6.39 8.25
C LYS A 102 -3.08 5.05 8.92
N GLY A 103 -3.60 4.87 10.13
CA GLY A 103 -3.39 3.65 10.92
C GLY A 103 -2.07 3.61 11.69
N HIS A 104 -1.28 4.70 11.70
CA HIS A 104 -0.01 4.82 12.45
C HIS A 104 0.96 3.67 12.15
N ASN A 105 1.11 3.32 10.87
CA ASN A 105 1.89 2.15 10.46
C ASN A 105 3.34 2.52 10.16
N PHE A 106 4.27 1.97 10.92
CA PHE A 106 5.69 2.01 10.60
C PHE A 106 6.06 0.84 9.68
N ARG A 107 6.79 1.13 8.60
CA ARG A 107 7.30 0.14 7.64
C ARG A 107 8.82 0.14 7.69
N ALA A 108 9.41 -1.04 7.71
CA ALA A 108 10.84 -1.22 7.50
C ALA A 108 11.08 -2.42 6.59
N GLY A 109 12.14 -2.38 5.80
CA GLY A 109 12.49 -3.45 4.88
C GLY A 109 13.96 -3.42 4.49
N LEU A 110 14.45 -4.59 4.11
CA LEU A 110 15.77 -4.80 3.55
C LEU A 110 15.58 -5.43 2.17
N GLY A 111 16.39 -4.98 1.21
CA GLY A 111 16.39 -5.48 -0.16
C GLY A 111 17.79 -5.91 -0.56
N LEU A 112 17.87 -7.05 -1.25
CA LEU A 112 19.08 -7.55 -1.88
C LEU A 112 18.85 -7.63 -3.38
N LYS A 113 19.84 -7.18 -4.15
CA LYS A 113 19.84 -7.23 -5.61
C LYS A 113 21.10 -7.95 -6.06
N VAL A 114 20.94 -8.93 -6.95
CA VAL A 114 22.04 -9.68 -7.56
C VAL A 114 21.81 -9.66 -9.07
N MET A 115 22.84 -9.31 -9.84
CA MET A 115 22.85 -9.35 -11.31
C MET A 115 24.02 -10.23 -11.75
N TYR A 116 23.74 -11.21 -12.61
CA TYR A 116 24.69 -12.17 -13.17
C TYR A 116 24.84 -11.93 -14.67
#